data_AF-A0A815MTJ8-F1
#
_entry.id   AF-A0A815MTJ8-F1
#
_cell.length_a   1.000
_cell.length_b   1.000
_cell.length_c   1.000
_cell.angle_alpha   90.00
_cell.angle_beta   90.00
_cell.angle_gamma   90.00
#
_symmetry.space_group_name_H-M   'P 1'
#
loop_
_entity.id
_entity.type
_entity.pdbx_description
1 polymer ?
#
loop_
_entity_poly.entity_id
_entity_poly.type
_entity_poly.pdbx_seq_one_letter_code
_entity_poly.pdbx_strand_id
1 'polypeptide(L)'
;NEARKIWCFGPEGTGPNILVDCTKGVQYLNEIKDSCVAGFQWATKQGPLAEENVRGVRFDIHDITIFADAIHCTGGQIIPTARRVLYACILTAKPRLYEPVYLCEVQCPERAAGGIYEVLNRRRGHVFEEHHVTGTPMFIVKAYLPVNESFGFTADLCSYTRCQASSQCVFDHWQMMTQDPFESESKLKTIVNDIRKRKGLKEGIPPVDDYLDKL
;
A
#
# COMPACT_ATOMS: atom_id res chain seq x y z
N ASN A 1 16.01 -24.19 -3.06
CA ASN A 1 16.09 -22.78 -2.61
C ASN A 1 15.28 -21.93 -3.57
N GLU A 2 14.07 -21.53 -3.20
CA GLU A 2 13.12 -20.78 -4.04
C GLU A 2 13.60 -19.36 -4.35
N ALA A 3 14.47 -18.78 -3.51
CA ALA A 3 15.01 -17.45 -3.73
C ALA A 3 15.79 -17.31 -5.05
N ARG A 4 16.34 -18.42 -5.59
CA ARG A 4 17.02 -18.43 -6.90
C ARG A 4 16.07 -18.40 -8.09
N LYS A 5 14.77 -18.62 -7.86
CA LYS A 5 13.72 -18.63 -8.89
C LYS A 5 12.90 -17.35 -8.93
N ILE A 6 13.35 -16.29 -8.25
CA ILE A 6 12.74 -14.96 -8.37
C ILE A 6 12.98 -14.47 -9.80
N TRP A 7 11.89 -14.15 -10.50
CA TRP A 7 11.95 -13.60 -11.86
C TRP A 7 12.20 -12.10 -11.84
N CYS A 8 11.49 -11.35 -10.99
CA CYS A 8 11.63 -9.91 -10.90
C CYS A 8 11.05 -9.34 -9.59
N PHE A 9 11.44 -8.10 -9.30
CA PHE A 9 10.81 -7.23 -8.31
C PHE A 9 9.89 -6.23 -9.01
N GLY A 10 8.90 -5.66 -8.31
CA GLY A 10 7.96 -4.71 -8.92
C GLY A 10 7.24 -3.83 -7.90
N PRO A 11 6.69 -2.67 -8.30
CA PRO A 11 6.81 -2.08 -9.64
C PRO A 11 8.22 -1.53 -9.91
N GLU A 12 8.49 -1.19 -11.18
CA GLU A 12 9.73 -0.55 -11.66
C GLU A 12 11.01 -1.32 -11.33
N GLY A 13 10.92 -2.65 -11.21
CA GLY A 13 12.08 -3.51 -10.94
C GLY A 13 12.69 -3.38 -9.54
N THR A 14 12.16 -2.50 -8.69
CA THR A 14 12.73 -2.18 -7.37
C THR A 14 11.72 -2.25 -6.24
N GLY A 15 10.42 -2.24 -6.55
CA GLY A 15 9.37 -2.28 -5.55
C GLY A 15 9.35 -3.58 -4.74
N PRO A 16 8.78 -3.55 -3.53
CA PRO A 16 8.77 -4.67 -2.58
C PRO A 16 7.68 -5.71 -2.91
N ASN A 17 7.59 -6.13 -4.16
CA ASN A 17 6.77 -7.26 -4.60
C ASN A 17 7.66 -8.21 -5.39
N ILE A 18 7.40 -9.51 -5.32
CA ILE A 18 8.22 -10.53 -5.98
C ILE A 18 7.37 -11.49 -6.79
N LEU A 19 7.86 -11.83 -7.98
CA LEU A 19 7.33 -12.90 -8.82
C LEU A 19 8.29 -14.09 -8.77
N VAL A 20 7.80 -15.26 -8.38
CA VAL A 20 8.60 -16.47 -8.21
C VAL A 20 8.05 -17.57 -9.10
N ASP A 21 8.95 -18.27 -9.79
CA ASP A 21 8.61 -19.46 -10.56
C ASP A 21 8.64 -20.71 -9.69
N CYS A 22 7.48 -21.33 -9.52
CA CYS A 22 7.29 -22.59 -8.80
C CYS A 22 6.91 -23.75 -9.76
N THR A 23 6.92 -23.52 -11.08
CA THR A 23 6.53 -24.49 -12.09
C THR A 23 7.52 -25.66 -12.19
N LYS A 24 7.05 -26.78 -12.76
CA LYS A 24 7.85 -27.98 -13.01
C LYS A 24 7.48 -28.60 -14.35
N GLY A 25 8.46 -28.79 -15.23
CA GLY A 25 8.26 -29.52 -16.49
C GLY A 25 7.52 -28.74 -17.60
N VAL A 26 7.34 -27.42 -17.45
CA VAL A 26 6.69 -26.58 -18.45
C VAL A 26 7.66 -26.28 -19.60
N GLN A 27 7.30 -26.69 -20.81
CA GLN A 27 8.04 -26.36 -22.03
C GLN A 27 7.80 -24.89 -22.42
N TYR A 28 8.76 -24.26 -23.09
CA TYR A 28 8.68 -22.87 -23.59
C TYR A 28 8.51 -21.77 -22.53
N LEU A 29 8.65 -22.10 -21.23
CA LEU A 29 8.52 -21.14 -20.13
C LEU A 29 9.44 -19.91 -20.27
N ASN A 30 10.66 -20.12 -20.77
CA ASN A 30 11.63 -19.05 -20.95
C ASN A 30 11.22 -18.05 -22.05
N GLU A 31 10.40 -18.47 -23.03
CA GLU A 31 9.97 -17.61 -24.14
C GLU A 31 8.92 -16.59 -23.70
N ILE A 32 8.08 -16.97 -22.73
CA ILE A 32 7.02 -16.10 -22.19
C ILE A 32 7.46 -15.28 -20.99
N LYS A 33 8.66 -15.55 -20.44
CA LYS A 33 9.16 -14.93 -19.20
C LYS A 33 9.10 -13.41 -19.25
N ASP A 34 9.59 -12.79 -20.31
CA ASP A 34 9.61 -11.33 -20.45
C ASP A 34 8.19 -10.73 -20.50
N SER A 35 7.26 -11.46 -21.11
CA SER A 35 5.84 -11.06 -21.16
C SER A 35 5.18 -11.17 -19.79
N CYS A 36 5.46 -12.23 -19.03
CA CYS A 36 4.99 -12.37 -17.65
C CYS A 36 5.57 -11.26 -16.75
N VAL A 37 6.86 -10.96 -16.89
CA VAL A 37 7.52 -9.86 -16.16
C VAL A 37 6.85 -8.53 -16.50
N ALA A 38 6.58 -8.24 -17.77
CA ALA A 38 5.89 -7.01 -18.18
C ALA A 38 4.46 -6.93 -17.60
N GLY A 39 3.70 -8.03 -17.64
CA GLY A 39 2.37 -8.11 -17.00
C GLY A 39 2.44 -7.87 -15.50
N PHE A 40 3.47 -8.38 -14.83
CA PHE A 40 3.70 -8.17 -13.40
C PHE A 40 4.08 -6.72 -13.06
N GLN A 41 4.95 -6.07 -13.85
CA GLN A 41 5.27 -4.65 -13.64
C GLN A 41 4.01 -3.79 -13.76
N TRP A 42 3.14 -4.10 -14.71
CA TRP A 42 1.88 -3.39 -14.87
C TRP A 42 0.93 -3.65 -13.70
N ALA A 43 0.72 -4.92 -13.33
CA ALA A 43 -0.18 -5.30 -12.25
C ALA A 43 0.25 -4.71 -10.89
N THR A 44 1.57 -4.63 -10.64
CA THR A 44 2.10 -4.05 -9.40
C THR A 44 2.11 -2.53 -9.40
N LYS A 45 2.15 -1.88 -10.56
CA LYS A 45 2.02 -0.41 -10.69
C LYS A 45 0.57 0.06 -10.57
N GLN A 46 -0.39 -0.76 -10.99
CA GLN A 46 -1.82 -0.45 -10.91
C GLN A 46 -2.54 -1.62 -10.25
N GLY A 47 -2.77 -1.58 -8.94
CA GLY A 47 -3.48 -2.63 -8.22
C GLY A 47 -5.00 -2.63 -8.47
N PRO A 48 -5.70 -3.76 -8.21
CA PRO A 48 -7.11 -3.92 -8.56
C PRO A 48 -8.09 -3.10 -7.71
N LEU A 49 -7.69 -2.69 -6.49
CA LEU A 49 -8.56 -1.91 -5.60
C LEU A 49 -8.86 -0.51 -6.16
N ALA A 50 -7.82 0.26 -6.47
CA ALA A 50 -7.97 1.67 -6.86
C ALA A 50 -6.87 2.16 -7.82
N GLU A 51 -6.21 1.24 -8.54
CA GLU A 51 -5.03 1.52 -9.38
C GLU A 51 -3.91 2.26 -8.62
N GLU A 52 -3.69 1.84 -7.38
CA GLU A 52 -2.54 2.26 -6.57
C GLU A 52 -1.41 1.23 -6.67
N ASN A 53 -0.17 1.65 -6.42
CA ASN A 53 0.97 0.73 -6.40
C ASN A 53 0.74 -0.37 -5.35
N VAL A 54 0.94 -1.62 -5.76
CA VAL A 54 0.92 -2.80 -4.89
C VAL A 54 2.20 -2.81 -4.05
N ARG A 55 2.13 -3.29 -2.81
CA ARG A 55 3.27 -3.32 -1.88
C ARG A 55 3.22 -4.56 -0.99
N GLY A 56 4.35 -5.27 -0.88
CA GLY A 56 4.52 -6.39 0.05
C GLY A 56 3.87 -7.70 -0.41
N VAL A 57 3.68 -7.91 -1.72
CA VAL A 57 3.01 -9.10 -2.26
C VAL A 57 4.00 -10.03 -2.95
N ARG A 58 3.93 -11.31 -2.59
CA ARG A 58 4.63 -12.42 -3.27
C ARG A 58 3.65 -13.16 -4.16
N PHE A 59 4.04 -13.39 -5.40
CA PHE A 59 3.29 -14.19 -6.37
C PHE A 59 4.10 -15.42 -6.74
N ASP A 60 3.47 -16.59 -6.65
CA ASP A 60 4.06 -17.87 -6.99
C ASP A 60 3.35 -18.43 -8.23
N ILE A 61 4.11 -18.62 -9.32
CA ILE A 61 3.59 -19.23 -10.55
C ILE A 61 3.64 -20.74 -10.39
N HIS A 62 2.48 -21.38 -10.22
CA HIS A 62 2.40 -22.82 -9.99
C HIS A 62 2.43 -23.65 -11.28
N ASP A 63 1.68 -23.21 -12.30
CA ASP A 63 1.58 -23.93 -13.58
C ASP A 63 1.23 -22.96 -14.70
N ILE A 64 1.61 -23.31 -15.93
CA ILE A 64 1.26 -22.57 -17.14
C ILE A 64 1.02 -23.56 -18.29
N THR A 65 -0.13 -23.43 -18.93
CA THR A 65 -0.46 -24.12 -20.18
C THR A 65 -0.26 -23.16 -21.35
N ILE A 66 0.64 -23.52 -22.27
CA ILE A 66 1.02 -22.69 -23.42
C ILE A 66 0.67 -23.45 -24.70
N PHE A 67 0.21 -22.74 -25.74
CA PHE A 67 -0.03 -23.34 -27.05
C PHE A 67 1.30 -23.68 -27.73
N ALA A 68 1.36 -24.78 -28.49
CA ALA A 68 2.62 -25.26 -29.07
C ALA A 68 3.24 -24.27 -30.07
N ASP A 69 2.40 -23.52 -30.81
CA ASP A 69 2.85 -22.54 -31.78
C ASP A 69 3.13 -21.18 -31.13
N ALA A 70 4.38 -20.73 -31.21
CA ALA A 70 4.84 -19.46 -30.64
C ALA A 70 4.10 -18.22 -31.19
N ILE A 71 3.50 -18.31 -32.38
CA ILE A 71 2.70 -17.24 -33.00
C ILE A 71 1.47 -16.89 -32.14
N HIS A 72 0.94 -17.86 -31.40
CA HIS A 72 -0.20 -17.65 -30.49
C HIS A 72 0.23 -17.23 -29.08
N CYS A 73 1.54 -17.22 -28.79
CA CYS A 73 2.11 -16.95 -27.47
C CYS A 73 2.82 -15.58 -27.42
N THR A 74 2.38 -14.64 -28.27
CA THR A 74 2.92 -13.28 -28.31
C THR A 74 2.60 -12.51 -27.04
N GLY A 75 3.40 -11.47 -26.75
CA GLY A 75 3.19 -10.62 -25.56
C GLY A 75 1.79 -10.01 -25.47
N GLY A 76 1.12 -9.77 -26.61
CA GLY A 76 -0.26 -9.29 -26.63
C GLY A 76 -1.28 -10.25 -26.02
N GLN A 77 -1.00 -11.57 -25.98
CA GLN A 77 -1.84 -12.58 -25.33
C GLN A 77 -1.39 -12.83 -23.88
N ILE A 78 -0.07 -12.94 -23.66
CA ILE A 78 0.48 -13.30 -22.36
C ILE A 78 0.39 -12.17 -21.34
N ILE A 79 0.67 -10.92 -21.74
CA ILE A 79 0.70 -9.78 -20.80
C ILE A 79 -0.68 -9.54 -20.16
N PRO A 80 -1.81 -9.47 -20.92
CA PRO A 80 -3.12 -9.31 -20.31
C PRO A 80 -3.52 -10.51 -19.46
N THR A 81 -3.20 -11.73 -19.90
CA THR A 81 -3.48 -12.95 -19.14
C THR A 81 -2.76 -12.95 -17.80
N ALA A 82 -1.45 -12.68 -17.79
CA ALA A 82 -0.66 -12.56 -16.57
C ALA A 82 -1.25 -11.49 -15.64
N ARG A 83 -1.59 -10.31 -16.17
CA ARG A 83 -2.19 -9.23 -15.37
C ARG A 83 -3.53 -9.63 -14.75
N ARG A 84 -4.42 -10.27 -15.51
CA ARG A 84 -5.73 -10.75 -15.03
C ARG A 84 -5.57 -11.75 -13.89
N VAL A 85 -4.71 -12.76 -14.06
CA VAL A 85 -4.43 -13.77 -13.02
C VAL A 85 -3.86 -13.14 -11.77
N LEU A 86 -2.91 -12.20 -11.90
CA LEU A 86 -2.34 -11.48 -10.75
C LEU A 86 -3.40 -10.68 -9.98
N TYR A 87 -4.36 -10.06 -10.68
CA TYR A 87 -5.48 -9.38 -10.02
C TYR A 87 -6.42 -10.34 -9.30
N ALA A 88 -6.75 -11.48 -9.91
CA ALA A 88 -7.52 -12.53 -9.24
C ALA A 88 -6.82 -13.00 -7.96
N CYS A 89 -5.51 -13.27 -8.03
CA CYS A 89 -4.69 -13.62 -6.86
C CYS A 89 -4.76 -12.53 -5.77
N ILE A 90 -4.57 -11.26 -6.13
CA ILE A 90 -4.64 -10.15 -5.15
C ILE A 90 -6.02 -10.12 -4.47
N LEU A 91 -7.10 -10.18 -5.25
CA LEU A 91 -8.46 -10.06 -4.71
C LEU A 91 -8.84 -11.25 -3.81
N THR A 92 -8.42 -12.47 -4.18
CA THR A 92 -8.63 -13.66 -3.33
C THR A 92 -7.78 -13.63 -2.05
N ALA A 93 -6.66 -12.92 -2.05
CA ALA A 93 -5.78 -12.76 -0.90
C ALA A 93 -6.23 -11.72 0.14
N LYS A 94 -7.48 -11.23 0.05
CA LYS A 94 -8.06 -10.21 0.97
C LYS A 94 -7.19 -8.95 1.06
N PRO A 95 -7.07 -8.17 -0.03
CA PRO A 95 -6.17 -7.02 -0.10
C PRO A 95 -6.53 -5.94 0.93
N ARG A 96 -5.53 -5.14 1.31
CA ARG A 96 -5.63 -4.01 2.26
C ARG A 96 -4.91 -2.79 1.68
N LEU A 97 -5.26 -1.60 2.17
CA LEU A 97 -4.51 -0.37 1.87
C LEU A 97 -3.47 -0.08 2.94
N TYR A 98 -2.39 0.58 2.51
CA TYR A 98 -1.42 1.17 3.41
C TYR A 98 -1.65 2.68 3.48
N GLU A 99 -1.69 3.24 4.69
CA GLU A 99 -1.64 4.68 4.91
C GLU A 99 -0.20 5.10 5.22
N PRO A 100 0.26 6.25 4.70
CA PRO A 100 1.54 6.80 5.11
C PRO A 100 1.42 7.42 6.51
N VAL A 101 2.49 7.30 7.30
CA VAL A 101 2.55 7.78 8.68
C VAL A 101 3.76 8.68 8.85
N TYR A 102 3.55 9.82 9.49
CA TYR A 102 4.61 10.74 9.91
C TYR A 102 5.15 10.37 11.28
N LEU A 103 6.46 10.53 11.45
CA LEU A 103 7.07 10.81 12.73
C LEU A 103 6.88 12.30 13.02
N CYS A 104 6.01 12.60 13.97
CA CYS A 104 5.73 13.95 14.43
C CYS A 104 6.50 14.21 15.72
N GLU A 105 7.36 15.23 15.70
CA GLU A 105 8.03 15.76 16.87
C GLU A 105 7.37 17.09 17.27
N VAL A 106 6.83 17.15 18.47
CA VAL A 106 6.18 18.35 19.00
C VAL A 106 6.98 18.86 20.19
N GLN A 107 7.37 20.14 20.11
CA GLN A 107 8.08 20.83 21.17
C GLN A 107 7.18 21.87 21.82
N CYS A 108 7.04 21.85 23.15
CA CYS A 108 6.26 22.85 23.88
C CYS A 108 6.81 23.08 25.31
N PRO A 109 6.45 24.17 26.00
CA PRO A 109 6.66 24.30 27.43
C PRO A 109 5.80 23.28 28.20
N GLU A 110 6.32 22.70 29.29
CA GLU A 110 5.65 21.64 30.07
C GLU A 110 4.19 21.98 30.47
N ARG A 111 3.91 23.24 30.81
CA ARG A 111 2.56 23.74 31.13
C ARG A 111 1.51 23.55 30.01
N ALA A 112 1.96 23.41 28.76
CA ALA A 112 1.12 23.28 27.57
C ALA A 112 1.09 21.84 27.02
N ALA A 113 1.84 20.91 27.61
CA ALA A 113 1.96 19.53 27.14
C ALA A 113 0.62 18.80 27.11
N GLY A 114 -0.30 19.09 28.04
CA GLY A 114 -1.64 18.50 28.07
C GLY A 114 -2.43 18.68 26.77
N GLY A 115 -2.27 19.83 26.09
CA GLY A 115 -2.93 20.09 24.81
C GLY A 115 -2.41 19.23 23.65
N ILE A 116 -1.15 18.76 23.72
CA ILE A 116 -0.57 17.88 22.69
C ILE A 116 -1.31 16.54 22.66
N TYR A 117 -1.50 15.92 23.83
CA TYR A 117 -2.18 14.63 23.92
C TYR A 117 -3.63 14.68 23.44
N GLU A 118 -4.33 15.77 23.71
CA GLU A 118 -5.71 15.95 23.25
C GLU A 118 -5.79 15.98 21.72
N VAL A 119 -4.90 16.74 21.06
CA VAL A 119 -4.85 16.86 19.60
C VAL A 119 -4.42 15.54 18.96
N LEU A 120 -3.38 14.90 19.50
CA LEU A 120 -2.89 13.61 18.98
C LEU A 120 -3.95 12.52 19.11
N ASN A 121 -4.61 12.38 20.27
CA ASN A 121 -5.62 11.35 20.48
C ASN A 121 -6.82 11.50 19.52
N ARG A 122 -7.25 12.74 19.23
CA ARG A 122 -8.32 13.00 18.26
C ARG A 122 -7.95 12.63 16.83
N ARG A 123 -6.66 12.68 16.50
CA ARG A 123 -6.11 12.45 15.15
C ARG A 123 -5.46 11.06 14.99
N ARG A 124 -5.85 10.10 15.84
CA ARG A 124 -5.28 8.73 15.86
C ARG A 124 -3.76 8.70 16.04
N GLY A 125 -3.20 9.72 16.67
CA GLY A 125 -1.77 9.81 16.96
C GLY A 125 -1.37 8.85 18.07
N HIS A 126 -0.19 8.26 17.97
CA HIS A 126 0.37 7.36 18.98
C HIS A 126 1.69 7.90 19.51
N VAL A 127 1.69 8.39 20.75
CA VAL A 127 2.89 8.86 21.45
C VAL A 127 3.68 7.66 21.94
N PHE A 128 4.99 7.65 21.68
CA PHE A 128 5.87 6.55 22.09
C PHE A 128 7.16 7.01 22.79
N GLU A 129 7.54 8.28 22.67
CA GLU A 129 8.73 8.83 23.32
C GLU A 129 8.45 10.25 23.81
N GLU A 130 8.90 10.54 25.02
CA GLU A 130 8.75 11.83 25.69
C GLU A 130 10.02 12.13 26.47
N HIS A 131 10.57 13.34 26.33
CA HIS A 131 11.71 13.76 27.12
C HIS A 131 11.77 15.27 27.34
N HIS A 132 12.37 15.66 28.46
CA HIS A 132 12.64 17.05 28.79
C HIS A 132 13.98 17.49 28.21
N VAL A 133 14.05 18.70 27.68
CA VAL A 133 15.30 19.30 27.21
C VAL A 133 16.04 19.88 28.41
N THR A 134 17.10 19.19 28.85
CA THR A 134 17.90 19.58 30.01
C THR A 134 18.33 21.04 29.96
N GLY A 135 18.08 21.77 31.04
CA GLY A 135 18.42 23.19 31.15
C GLY A 135 17.38 24.15 30.57
N THR A 136 16.25 23.67 30.04
CA THR A 136 15.14 24.49 29.55
C THR A 136 13.79 23.95 30.03
N PRO A 137 12.71 24.76 30.07
CA PRO A 137 11.36 24.28 30.39
C PRO A 137 10.67 23.58 29.19
N MET A 138 11.43 23.18 28.16
CA MET A 138 10.89 22.58 26.94
C MET A 138 10.74 21.08 27.10
N PHE A 139 9.62 20.59 26.57
CA PHE A 139 9.21 19.20 26.53
C PHE A 139 9.04 18.78 25.08
N ILE A 140 9.61 17.63 24.71
CA ILE A 140 9.53 17.06 23.37
C ILE A 140 8.72 15.78 23.43
N VAL A 141 7.72 15.69 22.55
CA VAL A 141 6.86 14.52 22.36
C VAL A 141 7.05 14.00 20.95
N LYS A 142 7.41 12.73 20.80
CA LYS A 142 7.40 12.05 19.49
C LYS A 142 6.21 11.12 19.39
N ALA A 143 5.52 11.22 18.27
CA ALA A 143 4.34 10.44 17.98
C ALA A 143 4.27 10.01 16.52
N TYR A 144 3.62 8.88 16.28
CA TYR A 144 3.15 8.52 14.94
C TYR A 144 1.86 9.23 14.63
N LEU A 145 1.78 9.89 13.47
CA LEU A 145 0.60 10.63 13.01
C LEU A 145 0.25 10.20 11.57
N PRO A 146 -0.92 9.61 11.31
CA PRO A 146 -1.34 9.31 9.94
C PRO A 146 -1.42 10.57 9.08
N VAL A 147 -0.89 10.55 7.86
CA VAL A 147 -0.83 11.73 6.98
C VAL A 147 -2.23 12.28 6.67
N ASN A 148 -3.21 11.41 6.50
CA ASN A 148 -4.59 11.86 6.26
C ASN A 148 -5.17 12.66 7.44
N GLU A 149 -4.66 12.44 8.65
CA GLU A 149 -5.04 13.14 9.87
C GLU A 149 -4.13 14.34 10.17
N SER A 150 -3.13 14.66 9.33
CA SER A 150 -2.23 15.79 9.56
C SER A 150 -2.78 17.12 9.02
N PHE A 151 -3.81 17.09 8.16
CA PHE A 151 -4.41 18.32 7.62
C PHE A 151 -5.07 19.13 8.73
N GLY A 152 -4.64 20.38 8.90
CA GLY A 152 -5.09 21.26 9.99
C GLY A 152 -4.45 20.97 11.36
N PHE A 153 -3.53 20.01 11.45
CA PHE A 153 -2.89 19.61 12.71
C PHE A 153 -2.22 20.78 13.44
N THR A 154 -1.47 21.62 12.72
CA THR A 154 -0.78 22.78 13.32
C THR A 154 -1.77 23.82 13.87
N ALA A 155 -2.90 24.04 13.21
CA ALA A 155 -3.91 25.01 13.66
C ALA A 155 -4.62 24.52 14.93
N ASP A 156 -4.96 23.24 14.99
CA ASP A 156 -5.50 22.61 16.20
C ASP A 156 -4.47 22.65 17.32
N LEU A 157 -3.23 22.26 17.04
CA LEU A 157 -2.14 22.31 18.01
C LEU A 157 -1.96 23.72 18.59
N CYS A 158 -2.01 24.76 17.76
CA CYS A 158 -1.98 26.16 18.20
C CYS A 158 -3.16 26.47 19.13
N SER A 159 -4.36 26.04 18.77
CA SER A 159 -5.58 26.31 19.54
C SER A 159 -5.54 25.68 20.93
N TYR A 160 -5.08 24.43 21.03
CA TYR A 160 -5.01 23.67 22.28
C TYR A 160 -3.81 24.03 23.16
N THR A 161 -2.71 24.53 22.56
CA THR A 161 -1.49 24.89 23.30
C THR A 161 -1.31 26.40 23.45
N ARG A 162 -2.31 27.21 23.07
CA ARG A 162 -2.22 28.68 22.97
C ARG A 162 -1.02 29.14 22.14
N CYS A 163 -0.75 28.40 21.06
CA CYS A 163 0.32 28.64 20.11
C CYS A 163 1.72 28.59 20.74
N GLN A 164 1.87 27.81 21.81
CA GLN A 164 3.15 27.58 22.48
C GLN A 164 3.85 26.30 22.01
N ALA A 165 3.17 25.45 21.25
CA ALA A 165 3.77 24.25 20.67
C ALA A 165 4.15 24.47 19.20
N SER A 166 5.29 23.89 18.82
CA SER A 166 5.77 23.79 17.45
C SER A 166 5.86 22.32 17.06
N SER A 167 5.49 21.98 15.83
CA SER A 167 5.52 20.60 15.33
C SER A 167 6.38 20.47 14.08
N GLN A 168 7.16 19.40 14.00
CA GLN A 168 7.87 18.98 12.80
C GLN A 168 7.42 17.57 12.43
N CYS A 169 7.13 17.32 11.15
CA CYS A 169 6.67 16.03 10.65
C CYS A 169 7.60 15.57 9.53
N VAL A 170 8.10 14.34 9.63
CA VAL A 170 8.88 13.66 8.59
C VAL A 170 8.22 12.33 8.28
N PHE A 171 8.24 11.90 7.01
CA PHE A 171 7.77 10.57 6.64
C PHE A 171 8.57 9.50 7.39
N ASP A 172 7.87 8.58 8.05
CA ASP A 172 8.50 7.50 8.82
C ASP A 172 8.30 6.16 8.12
N HIS A 173 7.05 5.70 8.01
CA HIS A 173 6.73 4.41 7.41
C HIS A 173 5.33 4.36 6.80
N TRP A 174 5.06 3.23 6.17
CA TRP A 174 3.74 2.85 5.66
C TRP A 174 3.10 1.87 6.64
N GLN A 175 1.90 2.18 7.11
CA GLN A 175 1.15 1.35 8.04
C GLN A 175 -0.02 0.68 7.34
N MET A 176 -0.21 -0.62 7.53
CA MET A 176 -1.35 -1.34 6.98
C MET A 176 -2.62 -0.94 7.74
N MET A 177 -3.66 -0.56 7.00
CA MET A 177 -4.98 -0.36 7.58
C MET A 177 -5.66 -1.71 7.82
N THR A 178 -6.19 -1.91 9.02
CA THR A 178 -6.73 -3.21 9.46
C THR A 178 -8.14 -3.51 8.95
N GLN A 179 -8.89 -2.49 8.56
CA GLN A 179 -10.28 -2.61 8.09
C GLN A 179 -10.37 -3.33 6.75
N ASP A 180 -11.46 -4.06 6.52
CA ASP A 180 -11.69 -4.76 5.26
C ASP A 180 -12.29 -3.81 4.20
N PRO A 181 -11.72 -3.70 2.97
CA PRO A 181 -12.30 -2.89 1.88
C PRO A 181 -13.66 -3.39 1.38
N PHE A 182 -14.02 -4.66 1.59
CA PHE A 182 -15.23 -5.26 1.05
C PHE A 182 -16.46 -5.05 1.96
N GLU A 183 -16.23 -4.78 3.25
CA GLU A 183 -17.28 -4.53 4.23
C GLU A 183 -18.03 -3.21 3.96
N SER A 184 -19.35 -3.26 4.06
CA SER A 184 -20.25 -2.15 3.67
C SER A 184 -20.02 -0.85 4.45
N GLU A 185 -19.64 -0.94 5.73
CA GLU A 185 -19.49 0.20 6.65
C GLU A 185 -18.02 0.58 6.92
N SER A 186 -17.08 0.02 6.16
CA SER A 186 -15.65 0.25 6.36
C SER A 186 -15.20 1.62 5.83
N LYS A 187 -14.42 2.37 6.63
CA LYS A 187 -13.80 3.64 6.18
C LYS A 187 -12.91 3.41 4.96
N LEU A 188 -12.28 2.23 4.89
CA LEU A 188 -11.38 1.87 3.81
C LEU A 188 -12.12 1.74 2.47
N LYS A 189 -13.35 1.23 2.49
CA LYS A 189 -14.22 1.17 1.30
C LYS A 189 -14.54 2.57 0.77
N THR A 190 -14.86 3.50 1.66
CA THR A 190 -15.10 4.91 1.29
C THR A 190 -13.87 5.52 0.61
N ILE A 191 -12.68 5.34 1.20
CA ILE A 191 -11.42 5.83 0.63
C ILE A 191 -11.18 5.23 -0.77
N VAL A 192 -11.37 3.92 -0.94
CA VAL A 192 -11.22 3.26 -2.24
C VAL A 192 -12.19 3.86 -3.26
N ASN A 193 -13.46 4.02 -2.90
CA ASN A 193 -14.47 4.58 -3.79
C ASN A 193 -14.16 6.04 -4.17
N ASP A 194 -13.70 6.86 -3.25
CA ASP A 194 -13.33 8.25 -3.51
C ASP A 194 -12.13 8.34 -4.48
N ILE A 195 -11.12 7.49 -4.29
CA ILE A 195 -9.97 7.42 -5.21
C ILE A 195 -10.43 6.99 -6.60
N ARG A 196 -11.28 5.96 -6.70
CA ARG A 196 -11.80 5.45 -7.97
C ARG A 196 -12.62 6.51 -8.70
N LYS A 197 -13.53 7.18 -7.99
CA LYS A 197 -14.34 8.27 -8.53
C LYS A 197 -13.47 9.42 -9.05
N ARG A 198 -12.47 9.83 -8.27
CA ARG A 198 -11.51 10.88 -8.67
C ARG A 198 -10.71 10.50 -9.91
N LYS A 199 -10.35 9.21 -10.07
CA LYS A 199 -9.63 8.69 -11.25
C LYS A 199 -10.54 8.38 -12.45
N GLY A 200 -11.86 8.52 -12.32
CA GLY A 200 -12.82 8.16 -13.37
C GLY A 200 -12.95 6.65 -13.61
N LEU A 201 -12.62 5.82 -12.62
CA LEU A 201 -12.75 4.37 -12.67
C LEU A 201 -14.19 3.93 -12.38
N LYS A 202 -14.56 2.73 -12.83
CA LYS A 202 -15.85 2.11 -12.51
C LYS A 202 -16.06 2.07 -10.99
N GLU A 203 -17.21 2.52 -10.52
CA GLU A 203 -17.53 2.53 -9.08
C GLU A 203 -17.51 1.11 -8.50
N GLY A 204 -17.02 1.00 -7.26
CA GLY A 204 -16.88 -0.28 -6.56
C GLY A 204 -15.62 -1.06 -6.95
N ILE A 205 -15.21 -1.96 -6.06
CA ILE A 205 -14.09 -2.88 -6.29
C ILE A 205 -14.55 -3.94 -7.30
N PRO A 206 -13.76 -4.23 -8.35
CA PRO A 206 -14.12 -5.26 -9.32
C PRO A 206 -14.23 -6.63 -8.64
N PRO A 207 -15.28 -7.42 -8.93
CA PRO A 207 -15.41 -8.78 -8.40
C PRO A 207 -14.30 -9.67 -8.95
N VAL A 208 -13.96 -10.73 -8.21
CA VAL A 208 -12.96 -11.73 -8.63
C VAL A 208 -13.36 -12.39 -9.96
N ASP A 209 -14.66 -12.58 -10.18
CA ASP A 209 -15.20 -13.22 -11.39
C ASP A 209 -14.89 -12.43 -12.68
N ASP A 210 -14.58 -11.13 -12.60
CA ASP A 210 -14.14 -10.35 -13.77
C ASP A 210 -12.77 -10.82 -14.28
N TYR A 211 -11.98 -11.51 -13.44
CA TYR A 211 -10.60 -11.93 -13.71
C TYR A 211 -10.37 -13.44 -13.63
N LEU A 212 -11.25 -14.17 -12.97
CA LEU A 212 -11.15 -15.62 -12.79
C LEU A 212 -11.95 -16.34 -13.87
N ASP A 213 -11.27 -16.85 -14.88
CA ASP A 213 -11.85 -17.65 -15.94
C ASP A 213 -11.91 -19.13 -15.50
N LYS A 214 -13.11 -19.71 -15.41
CA LYS A 214 -13.31 -21.14 -15.09
C LYS A 214 -13.35 -21.96 -16.37
N LEU A 215 -12.65 -23.09 -16.36
CA LEU A 215 -12.68 -24.11 -17.42
C LEU A 215 -14.00 -24.88 -17.42
#